data_AF-A0A6B3M0X9-F1
#
_entry.id   AF-A0A6B3M0X9-F1
#
_cell.length_a   1.000
_cell.length_b   1.000
_cell.length_c   1.000
_cell.angle_alpha   90.00
_cell.angle_beta   90.00
_cell.angle_gamma   90.00
#
_symmetry.space_group_name_H-M   'P 1'
#
loop_
_entity.id
_entity.type
_entity.pdbx_description
1 polymer ?
#
loop_
_entity_poly.entity_id
_entity_poly.type
_entity_poly.pdbx_seq_one_letter_code
_entity_poly.pdbx_strand_id
1 'polypeptide(L)'
;MLPDKTLQKCKLGLDLANGETPQLLVPGGYWKAAVLEEGEFGLLGEAVAPGFDFQDMELAQSENFRQQFPDLWDQVAPYVKGN
;
A
#
# COMPACT_ATOMS: atom_id res chain seq x y z
N MET A 1 -1.08 -3.08 -4.72
CA MET A 1 -1.24 -3.32 -6.17
C MET A 1 -0.33 -4.46 -6.55
N LEU A 2 -0.90 -5.47 -7.18
CA LEU A 2 -0.22 -6.69 -7.58
C LEU A 2 0.66 -6.45 -8.82
N PRO A 3 1.67 -7.29 -9.09
CA PRO A 3 2.47 -7.23 -10.32
C PRO A 3 1.64 -7.32 -11.61
N ASP A 4 0.45 -7.94 -11.56
CA ASP A 4 -0.50 -8.00 -12.68
C ASP A 4 -1.35 -6.74 -12.85
N LYS A 5 -1.02 -5.66 -12.12
CA LYS A 5 -1.71 -4.36 -12.12
C LYS A 5 -3.12 -4.40 -11.54
N THR A 6 -3.46 -5.38 -10.70
CA THR A 6 -4.72 -5.33 -9.95
C THR A 6 -4.59 -4.56 -8.63
N LEU A 7 -5.63 -3.81 -8.28
CA LEU A 7 -5.74 -3.09 -7.01
C LEU A 7 -6.50 -3.96 -6.00
N GLN A 8 -5.90 -4.17 -4.83
CA GLN A 8 -6.54 -4.83 -3.70
C GLN A 8 -6.59 -3.86 -2.52
N LYS A 9 -7.72 -3.84 -1.82
CA LYS A 9 -7.93 -3.09 -0.58
C LYS A 9 -8.20 -4.07 0.56
N CYS A 10 -7.58 -3.82 1.71
CA CYS A 10 -7.75 -4.60 2.93
C CYS A 10 -7.91 -3.61 4.09
N LYS A 11 -8.83 -3.90 5.03
CA LYS A 11 -8.96 -3.11 6.26
C LYS A 11 -8.16 -3.75 7.37
N LEU A 12 -7.10 -3.08 7.83
CA LEU A 12 -6.28 -3.54 8.95
C LEU A 12 -6.96 -3.11 10.26
N GLY A 13 -7.28 -4.05 11.13
CA GLY A 13 -8.03 -3.77 12.36
C GLY A 13 -8.39 -5.03 13.13
N LEU A 14 -9.18 -4.88 14.19
CA LEU A 14 -9.49 -5.97 15.13
C LEU A 14 -10.93 -6.47 15.01
N ASP A 15 -11.76 -5.83 14.17
CA ASP A 15 -13.14 -6.24 13.95
C ASP A 15 -13.24 -7.37 12.92
N LEU A 16 -12.86 -8.57 13.37
CA LEU A 16 -12.90 -9.79 12.58
C LEU A 16 -14.31 -10.10 12.05
N ALA A 17 -15.36 -9.71 12.79
CA ALA A 17 -16.74 -9.96 12.41
C ALA A 17 -17.13 -9.14 11.17
N ASN A 18 -16.52 -7.97 10.99
CA ASN A 18 -16.72 -7.08 9.84
C ASN A 18 -15.63 -7.21 8.77
N GLY A 19 -14.81 -8.28 8.81
CA GLY A 19 -13.83 -8.60 7.77
C GLY A 19 -12.51 -7.83 7.89
N GLU A 20 -12.24 -7.18 9.02
CA GLU A 20 -10.93 -6.59 9.29
C GLU A 20 -9.90 -7.70 9.55
N THR A 21 -8.64 -7.44 9.18
CA THR A 21 -7.52 -8.34 9.48
C THR A 21 -6.56 -7.69 10.47
N PRO A 22 -6.19 -8.35 11.58
CA PRO A 22 -5.21 -7.81 12.52
C PRO A 22 -3.80 -7.72 11.95
N GLN A 23 -3.49 -8.54 10.94
CA GLN A 23 -2.17 -8.65 10.33
C GLN A 23 -2.32 -8.87 8.81
N LEU A 24 -1.38 -8.31 8.04
CA LEU A 24 -1.38 -8.42 6.58
C LEU A 24 0.02 -8.75 6.08
N LEU A 25 0.14 -9.80 5.28
CA LEU A 25 1.36 -10.09 4.52
C LEU A 25 1.27 -9.41 3.15
N VAL A 26 2.26 -8.58 2.83
CA VAL A 26 2.42 -7.99 1.50
C VAL A 26 3.65 -8.63 0.84
N PRO A 27 3.48 -9.44 -0.22
CA PRO A 27 4.61 -10.05 -0.92
C PRO A 27 5.52 -9.00 -1.57
N GLY A 28 6.80 -9.34 -1.75
CA GLY A 28 7.74 -8.51 -2.51
C GLY A 28 7.27 -8.24 -3.94
N GLY A 29 7.60 -7.06 -4.47
CA GLY A 29 7.17 -6.60 -5.80
C GLY A 29 5.78 -5.96 -5.84
N TYR A 30 5.10 -5.85 -4.70
CA TYR A 30 3.81 -5.17 -4.59
C TYR A 30 4.02 -3.71 -4.22
N TRP A 31 3.27 -2.81 -4.86
CA TRP A 31 3.11 -1.46 -4.35
C TRP A 31 2.11 -1.45 -3.20
N LYS A 32 2.47 -0.86 -2.06
CA LYS A 32 1.59 -0.69 -0.90
C LYS A 32 1.47 0.77 -0.48
N ALA A 33 0.29 1.13 -0.02
CA ALA A 33 -0.01 2.39 0.65
C ALA A 33 -0.98 2.10 1.80
N ALA A 34 -0.95 2.92 2.85
CA ALA A 34 -1.86 2.84 3.97
C ALA A 34 -2.48 4.21 4.20
N VAL A 35 -3.76 4.22 4.56
CA VAL A 35 -4.52 5.42 4.91
C VAL A 35 -5.29 5.15 6.20
N LEU A 36 -5.36 6.14 7.08
CA LEU A 36 -6.22 6.09 8.24
C LEU A 36 -7.65 6.45 7.80
N GLU A 37 -8.58 5.50 7.90
CA GLU A 37 -9.98 5.74 7.50
C GLU A 37 -10.76 6.58 8.51
N GLU A 38 -10.44 6.45 9.80
CA GLU A 38 -11.10 7.14 10.90
C GLU A 38 -10.15 7.38 12.09
N GLY A 39 -10.50 8.36 12.93
CA GLY A 39 -9.70 8.72 14.10
C GLY A 39 -8.56 9.70 13.80
N GLU A 40 -7.83 10.07 14.86
CA GLU A 40 -6.73 11.04 14.76
C GLU A 40 -5.39 10.40 14.46
N PHE A 41 -5.18 9.15 14.88
CA PHE A 41 -3.92 8.42 14.69
C PHE A 41 -4.16 6.92 14.53
N GLY A 42 -3.24 6.26 13.84
CA GLY A 42 -3.13 4.81 13.75
C GLY A 42 -1.69 4.38 14.01
N LEU A 43 -1.49 3.31 14.78
CA LEU A 43 -0.19 2.71 15.05
C LEU A 43 -0.14 1.32 14.44
N LEU A 44 0.89 1.05 13.65
CA LEU A 44 1.17 -0.26 13.08
C LEU A 44 2.64 -0.63 13.26
N GLY A 45 2.92 -1.92 13.26
CA GLY A 45 4.27 -2.46 13.19
C GLY A 45 4.51 -3.14 11.86
N GLU A 46 5.71 -2.95 11.30
CA GLU A 46 6.14 -3.69 10.11
C GLU A 46 7.38 -4.52 10.44
N ALA A 47 7.37 -5.77 9.98
CA ALA A 47 8.53 -6.62 9.92
C ALA A 47 8.73 -7.06 8.47
N VAL A 48 9.99 -7.14 8.03
CA VAL A 48 10.36 -7.50 6.66
C VAL A 48 11.43 -8.60 6.68
N ALA A 49 11.38 -9.51 5.71
CA ALA A 49 12.34 -10.59 5.54
C ALA A 49 12.64 -10.78 4.05
N PRO A 50 13.92 -10.76 3.62
CA PRO A 50 15.13 -10.43 4.38
C PRO A 50 15.08 -9.04 5.04
N GLY A 51 16.04 -8.76 5.93
CA GLY A 51 16.09 -7.48 6.65
C GLY A 51 16.10 -6.28 5.69
N PHE A 52 15.53 -5.16 6.13
CA PHE A 52 15.40 -3.95 5.32
C PHE A 52 16.76 -3.42 4.82
N ASP A 53 16.85 -3.15 3.52
CA ASP A 53 17.93 -2.38 2.89
C ASP A 53 17.30 -1.26 2.04
N PHE A 54 17.91 -0.07 2.04
CA PHE A 54 17.44 1.05 1.21
C PHE A 54 17.53 0.76 -0.28
N GLN A 55 18.43 -0.13 -0.70
CA GLN A 55 18.55 -0.59 -2.09
C GLN A 55 17.30 -1.36 -2.57
N ASP A 56 16.53 -1.93 -1.64
CA ASP A 56 15.31 -2.69 -1.93
C ASP A 56 14.04 -1.82 -1.86
N MET A 57 14.17 -0.55 -1.44
CA MET A 57 13.05 0.36 -1.25
C MET A 57 12.86 1.30 -2.45
N GLU A 58 11.68 1.25 -3.06
CA GLU A 58 11.25 2.18 -4.10
C GLU A 58 10.05 3.02 -3.64
N LEU A 59 10.08 4.33 -3.90
CA LEU A 59 8.96 5.23 -3.66
C LEU A 59 8.31 5.63 -4.98
N ALA A 60 7.00 5.42 -5.10
CA ALA A 60 6.24 5.78 -6.28
C ALA A 60 6.35 7.28 -6.59
N GLN A 61 6.77 7.59 -7.83
CA GLN A 61 6.84 8.95 -8.38
C GLN A 61 5.64 9.17 -9.30
N SER A 62 4.92 10.28 -9.12
CA SER A 62 3.65 10.54 -9.82
C SER A 62 3.74 10.39 -11.34
N GLU A 63 4.75 10.97 -11.99
CA GLU A 63 4.89 10.92 -13.45
C GLU A 63 5.09 9.48 -13.96
N ASN A 64 6.02 8.74 -13.36
CA ASN A 64 6.34 7.37 -13.76
C ASN A 64 5.18 6.42 -13.44
N PHE A 65 4.56 6.59 -12.27
CA PHE A 65 3.48 5.74 -11.82
C PHE A 65 2.23 5.89 -12.70
N ARG A 66 1.89 7.13 -13.08
CA ARG A 66 0.78 7.41 -14.00
C ARG A 66 0.99 6.77 -15.37
N GLN A 67 2.23 6.74 -15.88
CA GLN A 67 2.54 6.08 -17.15
C GLN A 67 2.43 4.55 -17.07
N GLN A 68 2.81 3.96 -15.95
CA GLN A 68 2.76 2.50 -15.75
C GLN A 68 1.33 1.98 -15.49
N PHE A 69 0.50 2.79 -14.83
CA PHE A 69 -0.85 2.44 -14.38
C PHE A 69 -1.90 3.49 -14.81
N PRO A 70 -2.02 3.80 -16.11
CA PRO A 70 -2.90 4.87 -16.58
C PRO A 70 -4.37 4.61 -16.23
N ASP A 71 -4.82 3.36 -16.33
CA ASP A 71 -6.22 2.96 -16.06
C ASP A 71 -6.59 2.97 -14.58
N LEU A 72 -5.59 2.93 -13.69
CA LEU A 72 -5.78 2.98 -12.24
C LEU A 72 -5.49 4.36 -11.65
N TRP A 73 -4.97 5.29 -12.45
CA TRP A 73 -4.43 6.55 -11.94
C TRP A 73 -5.42 7.29 -11.05
N ASP A 74 -6.68 7.45 -11.49
CA ASP A 74 -7.69 8.18 -10.72
C ASP A 74 -7.95 7.56 -9.33
N GLN A 75 -7.78 6.26 -9.19
CA GLN A 75 -7.97 5.54 -7.93
C GLN A 75 -6.75 5.60 -7.01
N VAL A 76 -5.54 5.69 -7.59
CA VAL A 76 -4.28 5.58 -6.83
C VAL A 76 -3.58 6.92 -6.62
N ALA A 77 -3.89 7.93 -7.42
CA ALA A 77 -3.32 9.28 -7.33
C ALA A 77 -3.34 9.87 -5.90
N PRO A 78 -4.41 9.70 -5.09
CA PRO A 78 -4.41 10.20 -3.71
C PRO A 78 -3.34 9.58 -2.79
N TYR A 79 -2.79 8.42 -3.17
CA TYR A 79 -1.80 7.67 -2.37
C TYR A 79 -0.37 7.80 -2.92
N VAL A 80 -0.18 8.48 -4.05
CA VAL A 80 1.13 8.70 -4.66
C VAL A 80 1.56 10.12 -4.34
N LYS A 81 2.81 10.30 -3.91
CA LYS A 81 3.33 11.62 -3.60
C LYS A 81 3.40 12.45 -4.88
N GLY A 82 2.72 13.60 -4.89
CA GLY A 82 2.85 14.62 -5.92
C GLY A 82 4.19 15.35 -5.83
N ASN A 83 4.61 15.94 -6.95
CA ASN A 83 5.63 17.00 -6.97
C ASN A 83 5.03 18.34 -6.58
#